data_AF-G0EIH3-F1
#
_entry.id   AF-G0EIH3-F1
#
_cell.length_a   1.000
_cell.length_b   1.000
_cell.length_c   1.000
_cell.angle_alpha   90.00
_cell.angle_beta   90.00
_cell.angle_gamma   90.00
#
_symmetry.space_group_name_H-M   'P 1'
#
loop_
_entity.id
_entity.type
_entity.pdbx_description
1 polymer ?
#
loop_
_entity_poly.entity_id
_entity_poly.type
_entity_poly.pdbx_seq_one_letter_code
_entity_poly.pdbx_strand_id
1 'polypeptide(L)'
;MEVINRDYHKKYCPGKFEIGYDFFVNRLKEAVNIYGKGNVWSNLVFGLEPIESMLELCKEFAKEGIVISANILHLDKGNTLDCKMPNIYDAIYFFYNLEKINNEYGFLPFYCSKALRTSLSNEVYDKRIIKL
;
A
#
# COMPACT_ATOMS: atom_id res chain seq x y z
N MET A 1 -5.66 -1.89 -4.76
CA MET A 1 -6.17 -3.10 -4.10
C MET A 1 -7.03 -2.76 -2.88
N GLU A 2 -6.74 -1.65 -2.19
CA GLU A 2 -7.25 -1.30 -0.83
C GLU A 2 -6.69 -2.22 0.26
N VAL A 3 -6.73 -3.53 0.05
CA VAL A 3 -6.22 -4.54 0.99
C VAL A 3 -5.38 -5.55 0.20
N ILE A 4 -4.17 -5.82 0.65
CA ILE A 4 -3.22 -6.69 -0.06
C ILE A 4 -3.28 -8.13 0.45
N ASN A 5 -3.59 -8.35 1.72
CA ASN A 5 -3.84 -9.70 2.21
C ASN A 5 -5.19 -10.24 1.71
N ARG A 6 -5.20 -11.43 1.11
CA ARG A 6 -6.40 -12.06 0.52
C ARG A 6 -7.56 -12.21 1.51
N ASP A 7 -7.30 -12.65 2.74
CA ASP A 7 -8.35 -12.93 3.72
C ASP A 7 -8.99 -11.62 4.20
N TYR A 8 -8.16 -10.60 4.41
CA TYR A 8 -8.62 -9.26 4.73
C TYR A 8 -9.32 -8.60 3.53
N HIS A 9 -8.89 -8.88 2.30
CA HIS A 9 -9.57 -8.39 1.10
C HIS A 9 -10.98 -8.98 0.98
N LYS A 10 -11.16 -10.27 1.32
CA LYS A 10 -12.49 -10.88 1.42
C LYS A 10 -13.35 -10.20 2.48
N LYS A 11 -12.77 -9.89 3.64
CA LYS A 11 -13.47 -9.28 4.77
C LYS A 11 -13.88 -7.82 4.49
N TYR A 12 -12.93 -7.00 4.05
CA TYR A 12 -13.11 -5.53 3.97
C TYR A 12 -13.42 -5.02 2.57
N CYS A 13 -13.25 -5.84 1.53
CA CYS A 13 -13.57 -5.49 0.14
C CYS A 13 -14.43 -6.59 -0.53
N PRO A 14 -15.56 -7.01 0.06
CA PRO A 14 -16.32 -8.17 -0.43
C PRO A 14 -16.75 -8.04 -1.89
N GLY A 15 -17.22 -6.87 -2.32
CA GLY A 15 -17.60 -6.64 -3.73
C GLY A 15 -16.43 -6.75 -4.73
N LYS A 16 -15.21 -6.37 -4.33
CA LYS A 16 -14.02 -6.63 -5.16
C LYS A 16 -13.60 -8.09 -5.08
N PHE A 17 -13.76 -8.73 -3.92
CA PHE A 17 -13.43 -10.14 -3.76
C PHE A 17 -14.31 -11.04 -4.63
N GLU A 18 -15.58 -10.69 -4.86
CA GLU A 18 -16.48 -11.37 -5.80
C GLU A 18 -15.95 -11.37 -7.24
N ILE A 19 -15.28 -10.30 -7.68
CA ILE A 19 -14.60 -10.23 -8.99
C ILE A 19 -13.36 -11.16 -8.99
N GLY A 20 -12.70 -11.28 -7.83
CA GLY A 20 -11.58 -12.19 -7.60
C GLY A 20 -10.30 -11.45 -7.22
N TYR A 21 -9.70 -11.83 -6.09
CA TYR A 21 -8.40 -11.29 -5.66
C TYR A 21 -7.31 -11.49 -6.73
N ASP A 22 -7.18 -12.71 -7.27
CA ASP A 22 -6.17 -13.02 -8.30
C ASP A 22 -6.40 -12.26 -9.59
N PHE A 23 -7.66 -11.92 -9.90
CA PHE A 23 -7.97 -11.11 -11.08
C PHE A 23 -7.25 -9.76 -11.00
N PHE A 24 -7.36 -9.05 -9.88
CA PHE A 24 -6.67 -7.76 -9.72
C PHE A 24 -5.15 -7.91 -9.67
N VAL A 25 -4.62 -8.93 -8.98
CA VAL A 25 -3.17 -9.18 -8.93
C VAL A 25 -2.62 -9.45 -10.33
N ASN A 26 -3.28 -10.30 -11.11
CA ASN A 26 -2.86 -10.63 -12.47
C ASN A 26 -2.93 -9.41 -13.40
N ARG A 27 -3.94 -8.54 -13.25
CA ARG A 27 -4.00 -7.28 -14.02
C ARG A 27 -2.85 -6.33 -13.68
N LEU A 28 -2.42 -6.26 -12.42
CA LEU A 28 -1.24 -5.47 -12.04
C LEU A 28 0.03 -6.05 -12.67
N LYS A 29 0.22 -7.38 -12.63
CA LYS A 29 1.37 -8.05 -13.26
C LYS A 29 1.41 -7.86 -14.78
N GLU A 30 0.26 -7.97 -15.45
CA GLU A 30 0.15 -7.68 -16.87
C GLU A 30 0.44 -6.22 -17.19
N ALA A 31 -0.05 -5.28 -16.36
CA ALA A 31 0.30 -3.88 -16.51
C ALA A 31 1.81 -3.65 -16.40
N VAL A 32 2.52 -4.39 -15.53
CA VAL A 32 3.98 -4.28 -15.41
C VAL A 32 4.67 -4.71 -16.71
N ASN A 33 4.14 -5.74 -17.41
CA ASN A 33 4.67 -6.16 -18.71
C ASN A 33 4.49 -5.08 -19.80
N ILE A 34 3.50 -4.19 -19.66
CA ILE A 34 3.19 -3.12 -20.62
C ILE A 34 3.97 -1.84 -20.29
N TYR A 35 3.95 -1.42 -19.03
CA TYR A 35 4.47 -0.12 -18.59
C TYR A 35 5.89 -0.19 -17.99
N GLY A 36 6.38 -1.38 -17.70
CA GLY A 36 7.68 -1.61 -17.06
C GLY A 36 7.62 -1.60 -15.53
N LYS A 37 8.65 -2.18 -14.92
CA LYS A 37 8.81 -2.24 -13.46
C LYS A 37 8.92 -0.84 -12.86
N GLY A 38 8.26 -0.60 -11.73
CA GLY A 38 8.26 0.68 -11.06
C GLY A 38 7.25 1.71 -11.63
N ASN A 39 6.59 1.39 -12.76
CA ASN A 39 5.63 2.28 -13.42
C ASN A 39 4.17 1.85 -13.21
N VAL A 40 3.93 0.77 -12.46
CA VAL A 40 2.59 0.30 -12.11
C VAL A 40 2.41 0.43 -10.62
N TRP A 41 1.27 0.97 -10.22
CA TRP A 41 1.00 1.28 -8.83
C TRP A 41 -0.34 0.74 -8.36
N SER A 42 -0.39 0.38 -7.07
CA SER A 42 -1.63 0.11 -6.36
C SER A 42 -1.64 0.77 -4.98
N ASN A 43 -2.77 1.36 -4.62
CA ASN A 43 -3.00 1.90 -3.28
C ASN A 43 -3.58 0.86 -2.33
N LEU A 44 -3.23 1.01 -1.05
CA LEU A 44 -3.78 0.31 0.09
C LEU A 44 -4.41 1.27 1.12
N VAL A 45 -5.20 0.73 2.05
CA VAL A 45 -5.72 1.44 3.22
C VAL A 45 -5.01 0.88 4.45
N PHE A 46 -4.02 1.62 4.92
CA PHE A 46 -3.20 1.26 6.08
C PHE A 46 -4.04 1.28 7.35
N GLY A 47 -4.14 0.14 8.04
CA GLY A 47 -4.96 -0.08 9.23
C GLY A 47 -6.05 -1.15 9.09
N LEU A 48 -6.30 -1.64 7.88
CA LEU A 48 -7.23 -2.76 7.66
C LEU A 48 -6.60 -4.14 7.88
N GLU A 49 -5.28 -4.25 7.89
CA GLU A 49 -4.57 -5.53 8.02
C GLU A 49 -3.31 -5.38 8.90
N PRO A 50 -2.78 -6.49 9.47
CA PRO A 50 -1.59 -6.45 10.31
C PRO A 50 -0.36 -5.91 9.55
N ILE A 51 0.36 -4.98 10.17
CA ILE A 51 1.46 -4.23 9.56
C ILE A 51 2.53 -5.14 8.96
N GLU A 52 2.97 -6.16 9.71
CA GLU A 52 4.05 -7.05 9.26
C GLU A 52 3.62 -7.88 8.04
N SER A 53 2.42 -8.46 8.08
CA SER A 53 1.87 -9.20 6.93
C SER A 53 1.70 -8.30 5.70
N MET A 54 1.28 -7.06 5.91
CA MET A 54 1.16 -6.07 4.85
C MET A 54 2.53 -5.75 4.22
N LEU A 55 3.57 -5.54 5.03
CA LEU A 55 4.93 -5.24 4.56
C LEU A 55 5.56 -6.41 3.80
N GLU A 56 5.34 -7.65 4.27
CA GLU A 56 5.77 -8.86 3.55
C GLU A 56 5.15 -8.94 2.16
N LEU A 57 3.84 -8.71 2.06
CA LEU A 57 3.13 -8.71 0.78
C LEU A 57 3.53 -7.52 -0.11
N CYS A 58 3.78 -6.34 0.47
CA CYS A 58 4.36 -5.21 -0.28
C CYS A 58 5.71 -5.59 -0.89
N LYS A 59 6.54 -6.34 -0.16
CA LYS A 59 7.83 -6.84 -0.69
C LYS A 59 7.62 -7.83 -1.83
N GLU A 60 6.64 -8.71 -1.75
CA GLU A 60 6.29 -9.61 -2.85
C GLU A 60 5.83 -8.87 -4.09
N PHE A 61 4.99 -7.84 -3.94
CA PHE A 61 4.54 -7.02 -5.06
C PHE A 61 5.67 -6.19 -5.68
N ALA A 62 6.60 -5.69 -4.86
CA ALA A 62 7.78 -4.97 -5.34
C ALA A 62 8.69 -5.87 -6.20
N LYS A 63 8.88 -7.16 -5.82
CA LYS A 63 9.61 -8.14 -6.66
C LYS A 63 9.00 -8.29 -8.05
N GLU A 64 7.68 -8.23 -8.13
CA GLU A 64 6.92 -8.30 -9.38
C GLU A 64 6.90 -6.97 -10.16
N GLY A 65 7.55 -5.92 -9.66
CA GLY A 65 7.64 -4.62 -10.34
C GLY A 65 6.51 -3.64 -10.02
N ILE A 66 5.67 -3.94 -9.02
CA ILE A 66 4.51 -3.14 -8.64
C ILE A 66 4.89 -2.23 -7.46
N VAL A 67 4.67 -0.93 -7.60
CA VAL A 67 4.86 0.07 -6.54
C VAL A 67 3.62 0.12 -5.66
N ILE A 68 3.81 0.05 -4.35
CA ILE A 68 2.72 0.17 -3.39
C ILE A 68 2.82 1.51 -2.66
N SER A 69 1.65 2.13 -2.43
CA SER A 69 1.48 3.21 -1.46
C SER A 69 0.23 2.94 -0.63
N ALA A 70 -0.01 3.76 0.40
CA ALA A 70 -1.18 3.62 1.23
C ALA A 70 -1.71 4.97 1.71
N ASN A 71 -3.02 5.00 1.98
CA ASN A 71 -3.66 6.04 2.79
C ASN A 71 -3.88 5.52 4.20
N ILE A 72 -3.75 6.39 5.20
CA ILE A 72 -4.08 6.02 6.58
C ILE A 72 -5.60 5.88 6.72
N LEU A 73 -6.04 4.78 7.32
CA LEU A 73 -7.44 4.56 7.66
C LEU A 73 -7.96 5.68 8.57
N HIS A 74 -9.05 6.30 8.18
CA HIS A 74 -9.84 7.18 9.01
C HIS A 74 -11.21 6.55 9.26
N LEU A 75 -11.66 6.52 10.52
CA LEU A 75 -12.96 5.97 10.89
C LEU A 75 -13.93 7.11 11.21
N ASP A 76 -14.77 7.44 10.23
CA ASP A 76 -15.79 8.48 10.40
C ASP A 76 -17.00 7.98 11.19
N LYS A 77 -17.79 8.93 11.69
CA LYS A 77 -19.05 8.64 12.41
C LYS A 77 -19.98 7.82 11.50
N GLY A 78 -20.42 6.66 11.99
CA GLY A 78 -21.32 5.77 11.27
C GLY A 78 -20.61 4.66 10.48
N ASN A 79 -19.28 4.56 10.54
CA ASN A 79 -18.58 3.40 10.01
C ASN A 79 -18.97 2.10 10.77
N THR A 80 -18.83 0.97 10.09
CA THR A 80 -19.12 -0.38 10.64
C THR A 80 -17.88 -1.28 10.66
N LEU A 81 -16.68 -0.71 10.52
CA LEU A 81 -15.46 -1.47 10.44
C LEU A 81 -15.02 -1.91 11.84
N ASP A 82 -14.59 -3.17 11.96
CA ASP A 82 -14.15 -3.80 13.20
C ASP A 82 -12.62 -3.77 13.34
N CYS A 83 -12.03 -2.60 13.12
CA CYS A 83 -10.59 -2.37 13.17
C CYS A 83 -10.26 -1.08 13.93
N LYS A 84 -8.98 -0.82 14.16
CA LYS A 84 -8.49 0.39 14.83
C LYS A 84 -7.74 1.27 13.83
N MET A 85 -7.87 2.58 13.99
CA MET A 85 -7.02 3.52 13.26
C MET A 85 -5.56 3.33 13.69
N PRO A 86 -4.61 3.27 12.75
CA PRO A 86 -3.19 3.26 13.08
C PRO A 86 -2.81 4.50 13.88
N ASN A 87 -1.89 4.35 14.83
CA ASN A 87 -1.30 5.50 15.51
C ASN A 87 -0.15 6.10 14.67
N ILE A 88 0.40 7.23 15.11
CA ILE A 88 1.48 7.92 14.39
C ILE A 88 2.76 7.10 14.27
N TYR A 89 3.12 6.31 15.29
CA TYR A 89 4.30 5.44 15.27
C TYR A 89 4.13 4.28 14.29
N ASP A 90 2.93 3.70 14.22
CA ASP A 90 2.59 2.66 13.24
C ASP A 90 2.76 3.21 11.82
N ALA A 91 2.27 4.42 11.56
CA ALA A 91 2.40 5.08 10.26
C ALA A 91 3.87 5.33 9.90
N ILE A 92 4.66 5.93 10.80
CA ILE A 92 6.09 6.16 10.58
C ILE A 92 6.80 4.84 10.28
N TYR A 93 6.55 3.80 11.09
CA TYR A 93 7.15 2.49 10.90
C TYR A 93 6.80 1.86 9.56
N PHE A 94 5.52 1.87 9.18
CA PHE A 94 5.07 1.30 7.91
C PHE A 94 5.67 2.03 6.71
N PHE A 95 5.53 3.36 6.64
CA PHE A 95 6.01 4.12 5.48
C PHE A 95 7.55 4.09 5.39
N TYR A 96 8.27 4.09 6.53
CA TYR A 96 9.72 3.92 6.53
C TYR A 96 10.17 2.57 5.95
N ASN A 97 9.52 1.47 6.35
CA ASN A 97 9.87 0.15 5.83
C ASN A 97 9.40 -0.06 4.38
N LEU A 98 8.26 0.51 3.99
CA LEU A 98 7.81 0.52 2.61
C LEU A 98 8.83 1.23 1.70
N GLU A 99 9.40 2.34 2.15
CA GLU A 99 10.43 3.05 1.40
C GLU A 99 11.74 2.26 1.30
N LYS A 100 12.11 1.50 2.34
CA LYS A 100 13.25 0.57 2.24
C LYS A 100 13.01 -0.51 1.17
N ILE A 101 11.78 -1.03 1.09
CA ILE A 101 11.39 -1.99 0.04
C ILE A 101 11.50 -1.32 -1.33
N ASN A 102 10.95 -0.13 -1.53
CA ASN A 102 11.03 0.57 -2.81
C ASN A 102 12.48 0.84 -3.24
N ASN A 103 13.33 1.27 -2.30
CA ASN A 103 14.76 1.50 -2.56
C ASN A 103 15.52 0.21 -2.96
N GLU A 104 15.14 -0.96 -2.42
CA GLU A 104 15.73 -2.26 -2.81
C GLU A 104 15.58 -2.54 -4.31
N TYR A 105 14.50 -2.04 -4.93
CA TYR A 105 14.19 -2.23 -6.36
C TYR A 105 14.38 -0.96 -7.21
N GLY A 106 14.86 0.14 -6.63
CA GLY A 106 15.07 1.41 -7.32
C GLY A 106 13.77 2.11 -7.75
N PHE A 107 12.67 1.89 -7.02
CA PHE A 107 11.38 2.49 -7.32
C PHE A 107 11.21 3.87 -6.68
N LEU A 108 10.49 4.74 -7.38
CA LEU A 108 10.08 6.04 -6.89
C LEU A 108 8.67 5.95 -6.28
N PRO A 109 8.35 6.76 -5.25
CA PRO A 109 6.99 6.86 -4.74
C PRO A 109 6.04 7.35 -5.85
N PHE A 110 4.82 6.84 -5.80
CA PHE A 110 3.77 7.26 -6.72
C PHE A 110 3.26 8.67 -6.39
N TYR A 111 2.89 9.41 -7.44
CA TYR A 111 2.60 10.83 -7.45
C TYR A 111 3.79 11.75 -7.17
N CYS A 112 3.75 12.96 -7.77
CA CYS A 112 4.64 14.03 -7.32
C CYS A 112 4.27 14.49 -5.91
N SER A 113 5.22 15.12 -5.23
CA SER A 113 5.07 15.69 -3.88
C SER A 113 3.93 16.71 -3.71
N LYS A 114 3.26 17.12 -4.80
CA LYS A 114 2.10 18.02 -4.80
C LYS A 114 0.75 17.30 -4.72
N ALA A 115 0.70 15.96 -4.79
CA ALA A 115 -0.55 15.22 -4.70
C ALA A 115 -1.03 15.09 -3.24
N LEU A 116 -2.21 15.65 -2.97
CA LEU A 116 -2.78 15.87 -1.62
C LEU A 116 -3.23 14.62 -0.85
N ARG A 117 -3.14 13.40 -1.41
CA ARG A 117 -3.64 12.19 -0.73
C ARG A 117 -2.60 11.13 -0.35
N THR A 118 -1.34 11.25 -0.77
CA THR A 118 -0.28 10.25 -0.48
C THR A 118 1.07 10.93 -0.20
N SER A 119 1.05 11.99 0.62
CA SER A 119 2.27 12.73 0.94
C SER A 119 3.27 11.90 1.73
N LEU A 120 2.83 10.94 2.55
CA LEU A 120 3.71 10.18 3.45
C LEU A 120 4.77 9.35 2.74
N SER A 121 4.42 8.64 1.66
CA SER A 121 5.43 7.93 0.84
C SER A 121 6.48 8.90 0.29
N ASN A 122 6.03 10.06 -0.21
CA ASN A 122 6.94 11.10 -0.71
C ASN A 122 7.74 11.76 0.43
N GLU A 123 7.16 11.92 1.62
CA GLU A 123 7.84 12.49 2.80
C GLU A 123 8.95 11.59 3.31
N VAL A 124 8.75 10.27 3.33
CA VAL A 124 9.83 9.33 3.67
C VAL A 124 10.91 9.33 2.57
N TYR A 125 10.52 9.27 1.29
CA TYR A 125 11.45 9.32 0.15
C TYR A 125 12.32 10.60 0.19
N ASP A 126 11.71 11.75 0.46
CA ASP A 126 12.38 13.04 0.62
C ASP A 126 13.13 13.18 1.96
N LYS A 127 13.17 12.13 2.79
CA LYS A 127 13.85 12.08 4.09
C LYS A 127 13.32 13.09 5.11
N ARG A 128 12.04 13.49 4.98
CA ARG A 128 11.33 14.35 5.96
C ARG A 128 10.82 13.53 7.15
N ILE A 129 10.58 12.24 6.95
CA ILE A 129 10.33 11.27 8.02
C ILE A 129 11.59 10.40 8.14
N ILE A 130 12.23 10.43 9.31
CA ILE A 130 13.41 9.62 9.65
C ILE A 130 13.05 8.59 10.71
N LYS A 131 13.78 7.48 10.76
CA LYS A 131 13.58 6.42 11.76
C LYS A 131 13.69 7.03 13.17
N LEU A 132 12.65 6.80 13.98
CA LEU A 132 12.65 7.11 15.41
C LEU A 132 13.56 6.17 16.19
#